data_AF-A0AAT9HKJ7-F1
#
_entry.id   AF-A0AAT9HKJ7-F1
#
_cell.length_a   1.000
_cell.length_b   1.000
_cell.length_c   1.000
_cell.angle_alpha   90.00
_cell.angle_beta   90.00
_cell.angle_gamma   90.00
#
_symmetry.space_group_name_H-M   'P 1'
#
loop_
_entity.id
_entity.type
_entity.pdbx_description
1 polymer ?
#
loop_
_entity_poly.entity_id
_entity_poly.type
_entity_poly.pdbx_seq_one_letter_code
_entity_poly.pdbx_strand_id
1 'polypeptide(L)'
;MLEFYGYDRYLADSGAKPSHRDDTGTLWRIELDDDEPVVMVEVLNSTPEPDGTHRTYWLRVPPATRTAREGVAWTFGLGASVYEPLKET
;
A
#
# COMPACT_ATOMS: atom_id res chain seq x y z
N MET A 1 -8.98 0.64 -13.78
CA MET A 1 -9.62 -0.55 -13.17
C MET A 1 -8.63 -1.69 -13.36
N LEU A 2 -7.73 -1.89 -12.39
CA LEU A 2 -6.72 -2.96 -12.44
C LEU A 2 -7.26 -4.15 -11.67
N GLU A 3 -7.23 -5.32 -12.31
CA GLU A 3 -7.88 -6.54 -11.85
C GLU A 3 -7.14 -7.18 -10.65
N PHE A 4 -7.91 -7.49 -9.61
CA PHE A 4 -7.49 -7.78 -8.23
C PHE A 4 -6.78 -9.12 -8.00
N TYR A 5 -6.48 -9.90 -9.02
CA TYR A 5 -5.86 -11.23 -8.86
C TYR A 5 -4.41 -11.33 -9.34
N GLY A 6 -3.84 -10.24 -9.88
CA GLY A 6 -2.48 -10.23 -10.43
C GLY A 6 -1.38 -9.86 -9.43
N TYR A 7 -1.70 -9.14 -8.35
CA TYR A 7 -0.66 -8.50 -7.53
C TYR A 7 0.08 -9.43 -6.57
N ASP A 8 -0.58 -10.43 -5.98
CA ASP A 8 0.08 -11.42 -5.12
C ASP A 8 1.15 -12.18 -5.92
N ARG A 9 0.80 -12.59 -7.14
CA ARG A 9 1.72 -13.23 -8.08
C ARG A 9 2.80 -12.26 -8.57
N TYR A 10 2.44 -11.02 -8.89
CA TYR A 10 3.40 -9.98 -9.29
C TYR A 10 4.42 -9.67 -8.18
N LEU A 11 3.99 -9.57 -6.92
CA LEU A 11 4.87 -9.35 -5.77
C LEU A 11 5.82 -10.54 -5.56
N ALA A 12 5.31 -11.77 -5.66
CA ALA A 12 6.12 -12.97 -5.57
C ALA A 12 7.16 -13.06 -6.71
N ASP A 13 6.75 -12.75 -7.95
CA ASP A 13 7.61 -12.84 -9.14
C ASP A 13 8.59 -11.65 -9.27
N SER A 14 8.30 -10.50 -8.64
CA SER A 14 9.14 -9.27 -8.70
C SER A 14 10.21 -9.19 -7.60
N GLY A 15 10.23 -10.13 -6.65
CA GLY A 15 11.15 -10.05 -5.51
C GLY A 15 10.79 -8.96 -4.50
N ALA A 16 9.52 -8.55 -4.46
CA ALA A 16 9.04 -7.55 -3.53
C ALA A 16 9.25 -8.01 -2.08
N LYS A 17 9.78 -7.11 -1.24
CA LYS A 17 9.99 -7.38 0.19
C LYS A 17 9.15 -6.42 1.03
N PRO A 18 8.50 -6.91 2.10
CA PRO A 18 7.86 -6.03 3.05
C PRO A 18 8.95 -5.20 3.75
N SER A 19 8.86 -3.88 3.65
CA SER A 19 9.81 -2.93 4.25
C SER A 19 9.30 -2.32 5.56
N HIS A 20 7.97 -2.21 5.72
CA HIS A 20 7.33 -1.72 6.94
C HIS A 20 5.92 -2.29 7.08
N ARG A 21 5.42 -2.48 8.31
CA ARG A 21 4.02 -2.84 8.58
C ARG A 21 3.53 -2.15 9.85
N ASP A 22 2.32 -1.62 9.80
CA ASP A 22 1.61 -1.04 10.95
C ASP A 22 0.09 -1.22 10.79
N ASP A 23 -0.69 -0.62 11.70
CA ASP A 23 -2.16 -0.65 11.69
C ASP A 23 -2.78 -0.10 10.40
N THR A 24 -2.06 0.67 9.58
CA THR A 24 -2.55 1.24 8.32
C THR A 24 -2.31 0.34 7.11
N GLY A 25 -1.41 -0.64 7.21
CA GLY A 25 -1.11 -1.55 6.11
C GLY A 25 0.32 -2.06 6.08
N THR A 26 0.73 -2.61 4.92
CA THR A 26 2.10 -3.07 4.66
C THR A 26 2.74 -2.24 3.55
N LEU A 27 3.93 -1.70 3.79
CA LEU A 27 4.77 -1.09 2.77
C LEU A 27 5.64 -2.17 2.12
N TRP A 28 5.63 -2.20 0.80
CA TRP A 28 6.39 -3.12 -0.03
C TRP A 28 7.41 -2.36 -0.86
N ARG A 29 8.59 -2.95 -1.03
CA ARG A 29 9.67 -2.38 -1.84
C ARG A 29 10.25 -3.42 -2.79
N ILE A 30 10.40 -3.02 -4.04
CA ILE A 30 11.10 -3.76 -5.09
C ILE A 30 12.31 -2.92 -5.48
N GLU A 31 13.51 -3.45 -5.23
CA GLU A 31 14.75 -2.83 -5.71
C GLU A 31 14.92 -3.13 -7.19
N LEU A 32 15.35 -2.12 -7.95
CA LEU A 32 15.68 -2.24 -9.37
C LEU A 32 17.16 -1.89 -9.52
N ASP A 33 17.93 -2.69 -10.26
CA ASP A 33 19.39 -2.55 -10.31
C ASP A 33 19.85 -1.23 -10.98
N ASP A 34 19.07 -0.70 -11.92
CA ASP A 34 19.41 0.48 -12.72
C ASP A 34 18.32 1.58 -12.69
N ASP A 35 17.42 1.57 -11.69
CA ASP A 35 16.33 2.55 -11.58
C ASP A 35 15.91 2.80 -10.12
N GLU A 36 15.06 3.80 -9.88
CA GLU A 36 14.46 4.03 -8.57
C GLU A 36 13.57 2.85 -8.15
N PRO A 37 13.58 2.50 -6.85
CA PRO A 37 12.80 1.38 -6.36
C PRO A 37 11.30 1.63 -6.50
N VAL A 38 10.58 0.55 -6.79
CA VAL A 38 9.11 0.57 -6.79
C VAL A 38 8.64 0.37 -5.36
N VAL A 39 7.87 1.35 -4.84
CA VAL A 39 7.29 1.29 -3.51
C VAL A 39 5.77 1.30 -3.61
N MET A 40 5.14 0.41 -2.85
CA MET A 40 3.69 0.26 -2.80
C MET A 40 3.20 0.11 -1.37
N VAL A 41 2.00 0.60 -1.07
CA VAL A 41 1.30 0.28 0.17
C VAL A 41 0.15 -0.67 -0.10
N GLU A 42 0.10 -1.76 0.65
CA GLU A 42 -1.00 -2.70 0.74
C GLU A 42 -1.94 -2.25 1.86
N VAL A 43 -3.20 -1.99 1.53
CA VAL A 43 -4.24 -1.57 2.48
C VAL A 43 -5.51 -2.39 2.28
N LEU A 44 -6.23 -2.64 3.37
CA LEU A 44 -7.63 -3.07 3.29
C LEU A 44 -8.49 -1.81 3.20
N ASN A 45 -9.48 -1.76 2.31
CA ASN A 45 -10.48 -0.68 2.37
C ASN A 45 -11.14 -0.65 3.75
N SER A 46 -11.46 0.55 4.24
CA SER A 46 -12.23 0.71 5.48
C SER A 46 -13.73 0.60 5.25
N THR A 47 -14.20 1.16 4.13
CA THR A 47 -15.61 1.06 3.72
C THR A 47 -15.82 -0.20 2.90
N PRO A 48 -16.74 -1.10 3.29
CA PRO A 48 -17.11 -2.26 2.49
C PRO A 48 -17.55 -1.84 1.09
N GLU A 49 -17.25 -2.68 0.10
CA GLU A 49 -17.79 -2.56 -1.24
C GLU A 49 -19.33 -2.70 -1.21
N PRO A 50 -20.06 -2.35 -2.29
CA PRO A 50 -21.53 -2.48 -2.32
C PRO A 50 -22.06 -3.90 -2.06
N ASP A 51 -21.23 -4.93 -2.25
CA ASP A 51 -21.53 -6.33 -1.94
C ASP A 51 -21.21 -6.72 -0.48
N GLY A 52 -20.76 -5.76 0.33
CA GLY A 52 -20.36 -5.94 1.73
C GLY A 52 -18.95 -6.49 1.93
N THR A 53 -18.19 -6.74 0.86
CA THR A 53 -16.83 -7.28 0.97
C THR A 53 -15.79 -6.20 1.25
N HIS A 54 -14.73 -6.59 1.95
CA HIS A 54 -13.50 -5.81 1.99
C HIS A 54 -12.51 -6.37 0.96
N ARG A 55 -11.73 -5.48 0.37
CA ARG A 55 -10.74 -5.75 -0.67
C ARG A 55 -9.40 -5.18 -0.27
N THR A 56 -8.35 -5.94 -0.59
CA THR A 56 -6.97 -5.47 -0.46
C THR A 56 -6.58 -4.69 -1.70
N TYR A 57 -5.98 -3.53 -1.49
CA TYR A 57 -5.51 -2.61 -2.53
C TYR A 57 -4.02 -2.43 -2.40
N TRP A 58 -3.33 -2.36 -3.54
CA TRP A 58 -1.91 -2.01 -3.62
C TRP A 58 -1.79 -0.69 -4.38
N LEU A 59 -1.30 0.34 -3.69
CA LEU A 59 -1.20 1.70 -4.22
C LEU A 59 0.26 2.09 -4.36
N ARG A 60 0.67 2.57 -5.54
CA ARG A 60 2.03 3.06 -5.75
C ARG A 60 2.24 4.37 -5.01
N VAL A 61 3.37 4.49 -4.32
CA VAL A 61 3.75 5.66 -3.52
C VAL A 61 5.18 6.09 -3.88
N PRO A 62 5.63 7.28 -3.46
CA PRO A 62 6.98 7.75 -3.76
C PRO A 62 8.08 6.78 -3.27
N PRO A 63 9.22 6.69 -3.98
CA PRO A 63 10.33 5.79 -3.61
C PRO A 63 10.93 6.09 -2.23
N ALA A 64 10.79 7.34 -1.78
CA ALA A 64 11.31 7.84 -0.51
C ALA A 64 10.43 7.50 0.71
N THR A 65 9.21 6.98 0.49
CA THR A 65 8.27 6.59 1.56
C THR A 65 8.89 5.49 2.43
N ARG A 66 8.80 5.66 3.75
CA ARG A 66 9.47 4.79 4.74
C ARG A 66 8.52 3.98 5.60
N THR A 67 7.26 4.41 5.71
CA THR A 67 6.24 3.73 6.52
C THR A 67 4.96 3.50 5.74
N ALA A 68 4.18 2.51 6.15
CA ALA A 68 2.86 2.26 5.55
C ALA A 68 1.97 3.49 5.74
N ARG A 69 1.92 4.05 6.96
CA ARG A 69 1.16 5.27 7.26
C ARG A 69 1.48 6.44 6.34
N GLU A 70 2.77 6.69 6.07
CA GLU A 70 3.19 7.75 5.15
C GLU A 70 2.71 7.48 3.73
N GLY A 71 2.79 6.24 3.26
CA GLY A 71 2.27 5.83 1.96
C GLY A 71 0.77 6.06 1.86
N VAL A 72 -0.01 5.61 2.84
CA VAL A 72 -1.46 5.83 2.86
C VAL A 72 -1.78 7.32 2.90
N ALA A 73 -1.16 8.09 3.80
CA ALA A 73 -1.36 9.54 3.88
C ALA A 73 -1.11 10.24 2.53
N TRP A 74 -0.04 9.86 1.83
CA TRP A 74 0.30 10.39 0.52
C TRP A 74 -0.80 10.12 -0.52
N THR A 75 -1.43 8.94 -0.49
CA THR A 75 -2.53 8.61 -1.43
C THR A 75 -3.77 9.50 -1.25
N PHE A 76 -3.92 10.12 -0.08
CA PHE A 76 -4.94 11.13 0.21
C PHE A 76 -4.45 12.58 0.04
N GLY A 77 -3.20 12.79 -0.41
CA GLY A 77 -2.59 14.13 -0.52
C GLY A 77 -2.25 14.75 0.83
N LEU A 78 -2.08 13.93 1.88
CA LEU A 78 -1.83 14.36 3.25
C LEU A 78 -0.39 14.02 3.68
N GLY A 79 0.12 14.75 4.68
CA GLY A 79 1.31 14.35 5.41
C GLY A 79 1.01 13.27 6.44
N ALA A 80 1.97 12.37 6.69
CA ALA A 80 1.81 11.22 7.60
C ALA A 80 1.36 11.61 9.03
N SER A 81 1.79 12.77 9.53
CA SER A 81 1.44 13.28 10.86
C SER A 81 0.00 13.80 10.96
N VAL A 82 -0.63 14.09 9.83
CA VAL A 82 -2.02 14.58 9.73
C VAL A 82 -2.98 13.41 9.50
N TYR A 83 -2.47 12.28 9.02
CA TYR A 83 -3.28 11.11 8.71
C TYR A 83 -3.62 10.31 9.98
N GLU A 84 -4.84 10.53 10.48
CA GLU A 84 -5.47 9.75 11.54
C GLU A 84 -6.54 8.84 10.92
N PRO A 85 -6.24 7.56 10.63
CA PRO A 85 -7.25 6.65 10.13
C PRO A 85 -8.32 6.46 11.21
N LEU A 86 -9.58 6.62 10.83
CA LEU A 86 -10.71 6.22 11.68
C LEU A 86 -10.58 4.71 11.92
N LYS A 87 -10.26 4.32 13.16
CA LYS A 87 -10.37 2.92 13.58
C LYS A 87 -11.86 2.59 13.64
N GLU A 88 -12.38 1.91 12.62
CA GLU A 88 -13.70 1.28 12.71
C GLU A 88 -13.60 0.04 13.60
N THR A 89 -14.35 0.04 14.70
CA THR A 89 -14.55 -1.08 15.65
C THR A 89 -15.52 -2.12 15.11
#